data_AF-A0A7Y2FRP4-F1
#
_entry.id   AF-A0A7Y2FRP4-F1
#
_cell.length_a   1.000
_cell.length_b   1.000
_cell.length_c   1.000
_cell.angle_alpha   90.00
_cell.angle_beta   90.00
_cell.angle_gamma   90.00
#
_symmetry.space_group_name_H-M   'P 1'
#
loop_
_entity.id
_entity.type
_entity.pdbx_description
1 polymer ?
#
loop_
_entity_poly.entity_id
_entity_poly.type
_entity_poly.pdbx_seq_one_letter_code
_entity_poly.pdbx_strand_id
1 'polypeptide(L)'
;MDLLDLIAQAHGGRGLENIGGQFGLDQQQTRAAIEQLAPAVAAGLRRNANSPQGILALLGALQRGNHEQYLDDPETIQFDRVAGDGNKILGHAFGSKDMSREVAMHASSQTGIGSAILKQLLPIIASMVLGSLTRKMGGGTTRAQQPRGGGGLGDILGDILGGGGGGTRRRAPAPQPGSGGLGDILGDILGGALGGGQSGDSRQQAEAPDFEYDEDALNRHRDVLEETLGRGSSSGNAADDLLSSVERHLGRR
;
A
#
# COMPACT_ATOMS: atom_id res chain seq x y z
N MET A 1 10.62 -10.24 9.23
CA MET A 1 9.41 -10.76 9.90
C MET A 1 8.20 -10.09 9.28
N ASP A 2 7.46 -10.84 8.47
CA ASP A 2 6.23 -10.38 7.83
C ASP A 2 5.11 -10.18 8.87
N LEU A 3 4.08 -9.39 8.54
CA LEU A 3 2.88 -9.27 9.36
C LEU A 3 2.17 -10.63 9.50
N LEU A 4 2.11 -11.41 8.41
CA LEU A 4 1.53 -12.74 8.43
C LEU A 4 2.30 -13.69 9.35
N ASP A 5 3.62 -13.65 9.31
CA ASP A 5 4.44 -14.45 10.22
C ASP A 5 4.21 -14.07 11.67
N LEU A 6 4.08 -12.77 11.95
CA LEU A 6 3.83 -12.28 13.31
C LEU A 6 2.46 -12.73 13.80
N ILE A 7 1.42 -12.66 12.97
CA ILE A 7 0.06 -13.11 13.33
C ILE A 7 -0.01 -14.64 13.43
N ALA A 8 0.67 -15.36 12.55
CA ALA A 8 0.73 -16.81 12.57
C ALA A 8 1.52 -17.32 13.79
N GLN A 9 2.59 -16.63 14.19
CA GLN A 9 3.33 -16.98 15.41
C GLN A 9 2.64 -16.46 16.67
N ALA A 10 1.85 -15.39 16.58
CA ALA A 10 1.03 -14.90 17.69
C ALA A 10 0.09 -16.01 18.17
N HIS A 11 0.07 -16.22 19.48
CA HIS A 11 -0.79 -17.19 20.16
C HIS A 11 -0.66 -18.64 19.65
N GLY A 12 0.53 -19.02 19.16
CA GLY A 12 0.88 -20.40 18.82
C GLY A 12 0.13 -20.94 17.61
N GLY A 13 -0.09 -20.12 16.57
CA GLY A 13 -0.73 -20.56 15.31
C GLY A 13 -2.20 -20.20 15.15
N ARG A 14 -2.85 -19.71 16.21
CA ARG A 14 -4.33 -19.56 16.26
C ARG A 14 -4.86 -18.15 15.96
N GLY A 15 -3.99 -17.16 15.77
CA GLY A 15 -4.40 -15.78 15.49
C GLY A 15 -5.32 -15.66 14.28
N LEU A 16 -4.98 -16.34 13.18
CA LEU A 16 -5.78 -16.34 11.95
C LEU A 16 -7.15 -17.01 12.13
N GLU A 17 -7.22 -18.07 12.93
CA GLU A 17 -8.45 -18.82 13.16
C GLU A 17 -9.45 -18.01 14.02
N ASN A 18 -8.95 -17.29 15.03
CA ASN A 18 -9.77 -16.41 15.87
C ASN A 18 -10.33 -15.22 15.07
N ILE A 19 -9.53 -14.63 14.18
CA ILE A 19 -9.98 -13.56 13.30
C ILE A 19 -11.03 -14.10 12.32
N GLY A 20 -10.71 -15.19 11.64
CA GLY A 20 -11.60 -15.79 10.63
C GLY A 20 -12.94 -16.23 11.20
N GLY A 21 -12.92 -16.89 12.36
CA GLY A 21 -14.13 -17.41 13.02
C GLY A 21 -15.17 -16.34 13.34
N GLN A 22 -14.74 -15.11 13.65
CA GLN A 22 -15.65 -13.97 13.90
C GLN A 22 -16.43 -13.53 12.65
N PHE A 23 -15.88 -13.79 11.47
CA PHE A 23 -16.45 -13.39 10.18
C PHE A 23 -16.95 -14.58 9.35
N GLY A 24 -16.95 -15.78 9.92
CA GLY A 24 -17.30 -17.02 9.21
C GLY A 24 -16.32 -17.37 8.09
N LEU A 25 -15.07 -16.91 8.18
CA LEU A 25 -14.01 -17.21 7.22
C LEU A 25 -13.16 -18.37 7.71
N ASP A 26 -12.75 -19.24 6.79
CA ASP A 26 -11.73 -20.24 7.08
C ASP A 26 -10.33 -19.61 7.16
N GLN A 27 -9.33 -20.40 7.55
CA GLN A 27 -7.95 -19.93 7.71
C GLN A 27 -7.34 -19.48 6.37
N GLN A 28 -7.67 -20.13 5.25
CA GLN A 28 -7.15 -19.77 3.93
C GLN A 28 -7.77 -18.46 3.44
N GLN A 29 -9.07 -18.29 3.60
CA GLN A 29 -9.78 -17.05 3.30
C GLN A 29 -9.26 -15.89 4.15
N THR A 30 -9.07 -16.11 5.45
CA THR A 30 -8.54 -15.08 6.35
C THR A 30 -7.13 -14.66 5.94
N ARG A 31 -6.27 -15.63 5.59
CA ARG A 31 -4.93 -15.35 5.05
C ARG A 31 -5.00 -14.55 3.76
N ALA A 32 -5.80 -14.98 2.79
CA ALA A 32 -5.96 -14.31 1.50
C ALA A 32 -6.45 -12.86 1.68
N ALA A 33 -7.39 -12.63 2.60
CA ALA A 33 -7.86 -11.29 2.92
C ALA A 33 -6.74 -10.39 3.46
N ILE A 34 -5.90 -10.91 4.38
CA ILE A 34 -4.77 -10.17 4.93
C ILE A 34 -3.73 -9.88 3.85
N GLU A 35 -3.39 -10.87 3.01
CA GLU A 35 -2.45 -10.73 1.89
C GLU A 35 -2.88 -9.64 0.89
N GLN A 36 -4.18 -9.52 0.61
CA GLN A 36 -4.69 -8.52 -0.33
C GLN A 36 -4.85 -7.13 0.28
N LEU A 37 -5.21 -7.05 1.57
CA LEU A 37 -5.52 -5.77 2.22
C LEU A 37 -4.29 -5.12 2.86
N ALA A 38 -3.38 -5.90 3.44
CA ALA A 38 -2.24 -5.37 4.20
C ALA A 38 -1.30 -4.48 3.36
N PRO A 39 -0.94 -4.81 2.11
CA PRO A 39 -0.07 -3.95 1.30
C PRO A 39 -0.69 -2.59 1.02
N ALA A 40 -2.00 -2.55 0.73
CA ALA A 40 -2.71 -1.30 0.49
C ALA A 40 -2.73 -0.41 1.74
N VAL A 41 -3.01 -1.01 2.90
CA VAL A 41 -3.01 -0.28 4.18
C VAL A 41 -1.62 0.24 4.53
N ALA A 42 -0.58 -0.58 4.36
CA ALA A 42 0.80 -0.18 4.58
C ALA A 42 1.22 0.96 3.64
N ALA A 43 0.83 0.91 2.37
CA ALA A 43 1.09 1.97 1.40
C ALA A 43 0.40 3.29 1.79
N GLY A 44 -0.86 3.23 2.23
CA GLY A 44 -1.60 4.40 2.72
C GLY A 44 -0.93 5.03 3.95
N LEU A 45 -0.55 4.21 4.93
CA LEU A 45 0.18 4.66 6.12
C LEU A 45 1.53 5.29 5.77
N ARG A 46 2.30 4.68 4.87
CA ARG A 46 3.59 5.23 4.40
C ARG A 46 3.39 6.59 3.73
N ARG A 47 2.40 6.71 2.85
CA ARG A 47 2.07 7.98 2.19
C ARG A 47 1.71 9.06 3.21
N ASN A 48 0.92 8.71 4.22
CA ASN A 48 0.54 9.63 5.29
C ASN A 48 1.76 10.05 6.14
N ALA A 49 2.63 9.10 6.50
CA ALA A 49 3.85 9.33 7.27
C ALA A 49 4.91 10.19 6.55
N ASN A 50 4.79 10.40 5.23
CA ASN A 50 5.64 11.33 4.49
C ASN A 50 5.25 12.81 4.70
N SER A 51 4.20 13.09 5.47
CA SER A 51 3.75 14.44 5.81
C SER A 51 3.88 14.73 7.31
N PRO A 52 4.27 15.96 7.72
CA PRO A 52 4.34 16.33 9.13
C PRO A 52 3.02 16.11 9.88
N GLN A 53 1.89 16.42 9.23
CA GLN A 53 0.55 16.25 9.80
C GLN A 53 0.21 14.76 9.97
N GLY A 54 0.60 13.92 9.01
CA GLY A 54 0.35 12.48 9.08
C GLY A 54 1.16 11.80 10.18
N ILE A 55 2.42 12.20 10.37
CA ILE A 55 3.24 11.74 11.51
C ILE A 55 2.57 12.08 12.84
N LEU A 56 2.07 13.31 13.01
CA LEU A 56 1.37 13.72 14.22
C LEU A 56 0.07 12.93 14.45
N ALA A 57 -0.70 12.69 13.37
CA ALA A 57 -1.91 11.89 13.44
C ALA A 57 -1.62 10.44 13.84
N LEU A 58 -0.57 9.86 13.26
CA LEU A 58 -0.10 8.52 13.59
C LEU A 58 0.35 8.44 15.05
N LEU A 59 1.17 9.38 15.52
CA LEU A 59 1.60 9.46 16.91
C LEU A 59 0.41 9.57 17.86
N GLY A 60 -0.60 10.36 17.50
CA GLY A 60 -1.84 10.45 18.26
C GLY A 60 -2.66 9.16 18.26
N ALA A 61 -2.63 8.36 17.19
CA ALA A 61 -3.24 7.03 17.16
C ALA A 61 -2.48 6.05 18.07
N LEU A 62 -1.14 6.12 18.07
CA LEU A 62 -0.29 5.30 18.92
C LEU A 62 -0.49 5.59 20.42
N GLN A 63 -0.54 6.86 20.81
CA GLN A 63 -0.70 7.25 22.22
C GLN A 63 -2.07 6.88 22.80
N ARG A 64 -3.10 6.80 21.95
CA ARG A 64 -4.46 6.43 22.37
C ARG A 64 -4.73 4.93 22.30
N GLY A 65 -3.85 4.21 21.62
CA GLY A 65 -3.99 2.81 21.33
C GLY A 65 -3.18 1.94 22.28
N ASN A 66 -3.84 1.16 23.15
CA ASN A 66 -3.22 0.02 23.83
C ASN A 66 -2.99 -1.15 22.84
N HIS A 67 -2.31 -0.88 21.72
CA HIS A 67 -2.13 -1.81 20.61
C HIS A 67 -1.24 -3.00 20.97
N GLU A 68 -0.48 -2.89 22.06
CA GLU A 68 0.35 -3.95 22.63
C GLU A 68 -0.50 -5.04 23.30
N GLN A 69 -1.58 -4.67 23.99
CA GLN A 69 -2.44 -5.61 24.71
C GLN A 69 -3.22 -6.54 23.78
N TYR A 70 -3.51 -6.09 22.55
CA TYR A 70 -4.16 -6.93 21.54
C TYR A 70 -3.32 -8.14 21.12
N LEU A 71 -2.00 -8.07 21.31
CA LEU A 71 -1.08 -9.16 20.99
C LEU A 71 -0.80 -10.07 22.20
N ASP A 72 -1.21 -9.66 23.41
CA ASP A 72 -0.89 -10.36 24.65
C ASP A 72 -2.11 -11.12 25.23
N ASP A 73 -3.35 -10.60 25.08
CA ASP A 73 -4.54 -11.23 25.69
C ASP A 73 -5.79 -11.27 24.76
N PRO A 74 -5.97 -12.35 23.97
CA PRO A 74 -7.00 -12.42 22.94
C PRO A 74 -8.43 -12.57 23.48
N GLU A 75 -8.62 -13.09 24.69
CA GLU A 75 -9.95 -13.19 25.31
C GLU A 75 -10.51 -11.81 25.71
N THR A 76 -9.63 -10.81 25.83
CA THR A 76 -10.00 -9.41 26.09
C THR A 76 -10.06 -8.55 24.84
N ILE A 77 -9.81 -9.12 23.65
CA ILE A 77 -9.91 -8.38 22.38
C ILE A 77 -11.36 -7.95 22.18
N GLN A 78 -11.61 -6.69 22.50
CA GLN A 78 -12.82 -5.98 22.15
C GLN A 78 -12.72 -5.65 20.67
N PHE A 79 -13.22 -6.55 19.81
CA PHE A 79 -13.25 -6.37 18.36
C PHE A 79 -13.84 -5.02 17.96
N ASP A 80 -14.84 -4.53 18.68
CA ASP A 80 -15.42 -3.19 18.48
C ASP A 80 -14.41 -2.06 18.72
N ARG A 81 -13.57 -2.19 19.75
CA ARG A 81 -12.50 -1.22 20.05
C ARG A 81 -11.42 -1.28 18.97
N VAL A 82 -10.99 -2.48 18.60
CA VAL A 82 -9.97 -2.70 17.55
C VAL A 82 -10.44 -2.14 16.21
N ALA A 83 -11.69 -2.39 15.84
CA ALA A 83 -12.31 -1.85 14.64
C ALA A 83 -12.48 -0.32 14.73
N GLY A 84 -12.86 0.20 15.90
CA GLY A 84 -12.97 1.64 16.14
C GLY A 84 -11.65 2.39 15.97
N ASP A 85 -10.56 1.86 16.52
CA ASP A 85 -9.21 2.41 16.34
C ASP A 85 -8.74 2.25 14.89
N GLY A 86 -8.98 1.08 14.30
CA GLY A 86 -8.70 0.77 12.91
C GLY A 86 -9.33 1.76 11.93
N ASN A 87 -10.58 2.15 12.17
CA ASN A 87 -11.29 3.13 11.35
C ASN A 87 -10.64 4.52 11.37
N LYS A 88 -10.06 4.94 12.51
CA LYS A 88 -9.32 6.21 12.60
C LYS A 88 -8.01 6.12 11.81
N ILE A 89 -7.31 4.99 11.95
CA ILE A 89 -6.07 4.70 11.23
C ILE A 89 -6.32 4.74 9.72
N LEU A 90 -7.39 4.09 9.25
CA LEU A 90 -7.81 4.11 7.85
C LEU A 90 -8.16 5.51 7.36
N GLY A 91 -8.83 6.32 8.18
CA GLY A 91 -9.12 7.71 7.87
C GLY A 91 -7.85 8.53 7.58
N HIS A 92 -6.77 8.29 8.32
CA HIS A 92 -5.48 8.93 8.07
C HIS A 92 -4.70 8.28 6.91
N ALA A 93 -4.69 6.95 6.83
CA ALA A 93 -3.95 6.20 5.81
C ALA A 93 -4.50 6.45 4.40
N PHE A 94 -5.83 6.44 4.25
CA PHE A 94 -6.50 6.54 2.96
C PHE A 94 -7.13 7.92 2.71
N GLY A 95 -7.28 8.75 3.73
CA GLY A 95 -7.86 10.10 3.63
C GLY A 95 -9.39 10.11 3.52
N SER A 96 -10.00 9.09 2.90
CA SER A 96 -11.45 8.97 2.77
C SER A 96 -11.94 7.54 2.98
N LYS A 97 -13.22 7.45 3.39
CA LYS A 97 -13.92 6.16 3.48
C LYS A 97 -14.10 5.52 2.11
N ASP A 98 -14.19 6.30 1.04
CA ASP A 98 -14.39 5.78 -0.31
C ASP A 98 -13.15 5.03 -0.81
N MET A 99 -11.95 5.55 -0.53
CA MET A 99 -10.71 4.83 -0.80
C MET A 99 -10.63 3.51 0.00
N SER A 100 -11.08 3.53 1.26
CA SER A 100 -11.16 2.31 2.09
C SER A 100 -12.13 1.28 1.50
N ARG A 101 -13.27 1.74 0.95
CA ARG A 101 -14.26 0.87 0.29
C ARG A 101 -13.69 0.30 -1.01
N GLU A 102 -12.97 1.09 -1.79
CA GLU A 102 -12.34 0.64 -3.04
C GLU A 102 -11.33 -0.47 -2.79
N VAL A 103 -10.46 -0.31 -1.79
CA VAL A 103 -9.50 -1.34 -1.37
C VAL A 103 -10.22 -2.64 -1.00
N ALA A 104 -11.33 -2.56 -0.27
CA ALA A 104 -12.13 -3.73 0.08
C ALA A 104 -12.87 -4.35 -1.12
N MET A 105 -13.31 -3.56 -2.10
CA MET A 105 -13.92 -4.07 -3.33
C MET A 105 -12.89 -4.77 -4.23
N HIS A 106 -11.70 -4.19 -4.36
CA HIS A 106 -10.59 -4.83 -5.08
C HIS A 106 -10.17 -6.15 -4.42
N ALA A 107 -10.00 -6.18 -3.10
CA ALA A 107 -9.70 -7.43 -2.42
C ALA A 107 -10.84 -8.47 -2.55
N SER A 108 -12.10 -8.02 -2.67
CA SER A 108 -13.25 -8.91 -2.88
C SER A 108 -13.15 -9.64 -4.22
N SER A 109 -12.79 -8.94 -5.29
CA SER A 109 -12.65 -9.56 -6.62
C SER A 109 -11.49 -10.55 -6.70
N GLN A 110 -10.44 -10.36 -5.90
CA GLN A 110 -9.26 -11.24 -5.89
C GLN A 110 -9.41 -12.46 -4.98
N THR A 111 -10.10 -12.31 -3.84
CA THR A 111 -10.21 -13.38 -2.83
C THR A 111 -11.49 -14.19 -2.92
N GLY A 112 -12.51 -13.69 -3.63
CA GLY A 112 -13.86 -14.25 -3.61
C GLY A 112 -14.62 -14.01 -2.30
N ILE A 113 -14.04 -13.28 -1.34
CA ILE A 113 -14.68 -12.93 -0.07
C ILE A 113 -15.60 -11.73 -0.29
N GLY A 114 -16.80 -11.74 0.29
CA GLY A 114 -17.77 -10.66 0.13
C GLY A 114 -17.21 -9.30 0.59
N SER A 115 -17.40 -8.25 -0.21
CA SER A 115 -16.87 -6.91 0.09
C SER A 115 -17.36 -6.35 1.43
N ALA A 116 -18.54 -6.76 1.91
CA ALA A 116 -19.06 -6.37 3.22
C ALA A 116 -18.18 -6.92 4.37
N ILE A 117 -17.74 -8.18 4.26
CA ILE A 117 -16.85 -8.81 5.23
C ILE A 117 -15.49 -8.13 5.20
N LEU A 118 -14.93 -7.92 4.01
CA LEU A 118 -13.63 -7.25 3.86
C LEU A 118 -13.64 -5.81 4.36
N LYS A 119 -14.76 -5.08 4.23
CA LYS A 119 -14.93 -3.75 4.83
C LYS A 119 -14.89 -3.78 6.36
N GLN A 120 -15.38 -4.85 6.99
CA GLN A 120 -15.31 -5.04 8.45
C GLN A 120 -13.92 -5.53 8.90
N LEU A 121 -13.25 -6.31 8.06
CA LEU A 121 -11.91 -6.83 8.31
C LEU A 121 -10.82 -5.75 8.16
N LEU A 122 -11.02 -4.82 7.22
CA LEU A 122 -10.05 -3.78 6.87
C LEU A 122 -9.58 -2.93 8.09
N PRO A 123 -10.47 -2.43 8.97
CA PRO A 123 -10.05 -1.75 10.19
C PRO A 123 -9.19 -2.61 11.11
N ILE A 124 -9.51 -3.90 11.24
CA ILE A 124 -8.75 -4.83 12.09
C ILE A 124 -7.34 -5.00 11.54
N ILE A 125 -7.22 -5.22 10.24
CA ILE A 125 -5.93 -5.32 9.54
C ILE A 125 -5.14 -4.02 9.69
N ALA A 126 -5.79 -2.85 9.60
CA ALA A 126 -5.11 -1.58 9.79
C ALA A 126 -4.50 -1.41 11.18
N SER A 127 -5.25 -1.78 12.23
CA SER A 127 -4.75 -1.80 13.61
C SER A 127 -3.57 -2.77 13.76
N MET A 128 -3.62 -3.95 13.11
CA MET A 128 -2.54 -4.93 13.15
C MET A 128 -1.29 -4.45 12.41
N VAL A 129 -1.44 -3.88 11.22
CA VAL A 129 -0.34 -3.27 10.45
C VAL A 129 0.32 -2.19 11.30
N LEU A 130 -0.46 -1.30 11.91
CA LEU A 130 0.07 -0.24 12.77
C LEU A 130 0.73 -0.79 14.03
N GLY A 131 0.12 -1.76 14.71
CA GLY A 131 0.69 -2.41 15.89
C GLY A 131 2.01 -3.12 15.57
N SER A 132 2.10 -3.78 14.40
CA SER A 132 3.35 -4.41 13.94
C SER A 132 4.44 -3.39 13.63
N LEU A 133 4.09 -2.24 13.04
CA LEU A 133 5.01 -1.15 12.76
C LEU A 133 5.49 -0.51 14.07
N THR A 134 4.58 -0.30 15.02
CA THR A 134 4.89 0.25 16.35
C THR A 134 5.79 -0.68 17.13
N ARG A 135 5.54 -1.99 17.11
CA ARG A 135 6.43 -2.97 17.72
C ARG A 135 7.79 -3.01 17.03
N LYS A 136 7.87 -2.74 15.72
CA LYS A 136 9.17 -2.61 15.03
C LYS A 136 9.90 -1.31 15.39
N MET A 137 9.19 -0.20 15.53
CA MET A 137 9.76 1.12 15.87
C MET A 137 10.10 1.28 17.36
N GLY A 138 9.23 0.80 18.25
CA GLY A 138 9.34 0.92 19.71
C GLY A 138 9.87 -0.35 20.40
N GLY A 139 9.68 -1.53 19.79
CA GLY A 139 10.05 -2.85 20.34
C GLY A 139 11.50 -3.26 20.14
N GLY A 140 12.42 -2.29 20.12
CA GLY A 140 13.80 -2.50 20.56
C GLY A 140 13.93 -2.57 22.10
N THR A 141 12.83 -2.51 22.86
CA THR A 141 12.87 -2.38 24.34
C THR A 141 12.31 -3.55 25.15
N THR A 142 11.81 -4.64 24.53
CA THR A 142 11.49 -5.89 25.25
C THR A 142 12.42 -7.04 24.87
N ARG A 143 13.72 -6.76 24.90
CA ARG A 143 14.75 -7.72 25.34
C ARG A 143 15.92 -6.89 25.81
N ALA A 144 16.30 -7.04 27.07
CA ALA A 144 17.45 -6.37 27.66
C ALA A 144 18.71 -6.53 26.79
N GLN A 145 19.02 -5.51 25.99
CA GLN A 145 20.34 -5.23 25.41
C GLN A 145 20.30 -3.91 24.61
N GLN A 146 20.81 -2.86 25.27
CA GLN A 146 21.42 -1.61 24.76
C GLN A 146 20.81 -0.89 23.53
N PRO A 147 20.55 0.44 23.63
CA PRO A 147 20.15 1.24 22.49
C PRO A 147 21.37 1.45 21.58
N ARG A 148 21.30 0.92 20.36
CA ARG A 148 22.16 1.37 19.25
C ARG A 148 21.31 2.13 18.24
N GLY A 149 21.84 3.29 17.86
CA GLY A 149 21.15 4.38 17.19
C GLY A 149 20.42 4.03 15.90
N GLY A 150 19.36 4.81 15.68
CA GLY A 150 18.90 5.36 14.40
C GLY A 150 18.98 4.46 13.18
N GLY A 151 17.90 3.73 12.92
CA GLY A 151 17.55 3.26 11.58
C GLY A 151 16.20 3.88 11.21
N GLY A 152 16.12 4.56 10.08
CA GLY A 152 14.92 5.28 9.66
C GLY A 152 13.80 4.32 9.26
N LEU A 153 12.56 4.83 9.23
CA LEU A 153 11.39 4.13 8.69
C LEU A 153 11.63 3.57 7.26
N GLY A 154 12.46 4.24 6.47
CA GLY A 154 12.84 3.79 5.13
C GLY A 154 13.63 2.47 5.13
N ASP A 155 14.57 2.30 6.06
CA ASP A 155 15.45 1.14 6.13
C ASP A 155 14.68 -0.13 6.53
N ILE A 156 13.75 0.02 7.47
CA ILE A 156 12.91 -1.08 7.97
C ILE A 156 11.91 -1.53 6.89
N LEU A 157 11.39 -0.59 6.09
CA LEU A 157 10.48 -0.90 5.00
C LEU A 157 11.22 -1.50 3.79
N GLY A 158 12.47 -1.09 3.56
CA GLY A 158 13.36 -1.73 2.61
C GLY A 158 13.66 -3.20 2.97
N ASP A 159 13.89 -3.49 4.25
CA ASP A 159 14.17 -4.84 4.75
C ASP A 159 12.95 -5.78 4.66
N ILE A 160 11.73 -5.24 4.75
CA ILE A 160 10.47 -6.00 4.65
C ILE A 160 10.09 -6.26 3.18
N LEU A 161 10.21 -5.25 2.33
CA LEU A 161 9.75 -5.33 0.94
C LEU A 161 10.84 -5.88 0.00
N GLY A 162 12.10 -5.85 0.42
CA GLY A 162 13.27 -6.31 -0.34
C GLY A 162 13.53 -7.81 -0.32
N GLY A 163 12.82 -8.58 0.51
CA GLY A 163 12.81 -10.04 0.43
C GLY A 163 14.08 -10.76 0.90
N GLY A 164 13.95 -11.49 2.02
CA GLY A 164 14.52 -12.84 2.15
C GLY A 164 16.03 -12.98 2.35
N GLY A 165 16.48 -12.98 3.61
CA GLY A 165 17.80 -13.49 3.98
C GLY A 165 17.94 -13.67 5.49
N GLY A 166 17.64 -14.87 5.98
CA GLY A 166 17.70 -15.25 7.39
C GLY A 166 19.03 -14.91 8.07
N GLY A 167 18.94 -14.45 9.32
CA GLY A 167 20.07 -13.92 10.05
C GLY A 167 21.14 -14.93 10.45
N THR A 168 22.33 -14.40 10.72
CA THR A 168 23.16 -14.82 11.85
C THR A 168 24.23 -13.76 12.11
N ARG A 169 24.17 -13.12 13.27
CA ARG A 169 25.36 -12.47 13.85
C ARG A 169 26.34 -13.56 14.24
N ARG A 170 27.46 -13.72 13.52
CA ARG A 170 28.73 -14.18 14.13
C ARG A 170 29.91 -13.47 13.45
N ARG A 171 30.54 -12.60 14.25
CA ARG A 171 31.99 -12.38 14.43
C ARG A 171 32.89 -12.59 13.19
N ALA A 172 33.54 -11.49 12.77
CA ALA A 172 34.78 -11.48 11.97
C ALA A 172 35.81 -12.51 12.51
N PRO A 173 36.68 -13.14 11.68
CA PRO A 173 37.53 -12.43 10.71
C PRO A 173 37.77 -13.12 9.34
N ALA A 174 38.53 -12.39 8.51
CA ALA A 174 39.20 -12.74 7.25
C ALA A 174 38.47 -12.33 5.93
N PRO A 175 39.15 -11.58 5.04
CA PRO A 175 38.63 -11.25 3.72
C PRO A 175 38.83 -12.45 2.78
N GLN A 176 37.75 -12.88 2.12
CA GLN A 176 37.82 -13.72 0.93
C GLN A 176 37.09 -13.00 -0.21
N PRO A 177 37.71 -12.90 -1.40
CA PRO A 177 37.08 -12.27 -2.55
C PRO A 177 36.17 -13.27 -3.24
N GLY A 178 35.00 -12.79 -3.69
CA GLY A 178 34.24 -13.43 -4.76
C GLY A 178 33.03 -14.25 -4.32
N SER A 179 31.88 -13.60 -4.24
CA SER A 179 30.63 -14.16 -4.73
C SER A 179 29.64 -13.03 -4.95
N GLY A 180 29.43 -12.66 -6.23
CA GLY A 180 28.64 -11.52 -6.66
C GLY A 180 27.17 -11.67 -6.29
N GLY A 181 26.70 -10.74 -5.47
CA GLY A 181 25.28 -10.51 -5.24
C GLY A 181 24.77 -9.43 -6.17
N LEU A 182 23.51 -9.53 -6.57
CA LEU A 182 22.79 -8.55 -7.40
C LEU A 182 22.82 -7.11 -6.85
N GLY A 183 23.26 -6.92 -5.60
CA GLY A 183 23.49 -5.61 -4.99
C GLY A 183 24.70 -4.85 -5.52
N ASP A 184 25.76 -5.54 -5.97
CA ASP A 184 26.97 -4.87 -6.50
C ASP A 184 26.71 -4.28 -7.89
N ILE A 185 25.92 -4.95 -8.72
CA ILE A 185 25.55 -4.49 -10.07
C ILE A 185 24.64 -3.25 -10.01
N LEU A 186 23.75 -3.19 -9.02
CA LEU A 186 22.88 -2.04 -8.81
C LEU A 186 23.64 -0.86 -8.18
N GLY A 187 24.64 -1.14 -7.34
CA GLY A 187 25.58 -0.14 -6.82
C GLY A 187 26.45 0.48 -7.89
N ASP A 188 26.99 -0.32 -8.82
CA ASP A 188 27.82 0.18 -9.92
C ASP A 188 27.03 0.99 -10.96
N ILE A 189 25.79 0.59 -11.29
CA ILE A 189 24.96 1.33 -12.25
C ILE A 189 24.46 2.66 -11.67
N LEU A 190 24.09 2.69 -10.39
CA LEU A 190 23.57 3.91 -9.76
C LEU A 190 24.70 4.84 -9.27
N GLY A 191 25.84 4.27 -8.87
CA GLY A 191 27.06 5.01 -8.52
C GLY A 191 27.78 5.59 -9.74
N GLY A 192 27.76 4.89 -10.88
CA GLY A 192 28.31 5.38 -12.14
C GLY A 192 27.47 6.46 -12.83
N ALA A 193 26.16 6.51 -12.56
CA ALA A 193 25.24 7.48 -13.18
C ALA A 193 25.18 8.85 -12.49
N LEU A 194 25.77 9.00 -11.29
CA LEU A 194 25.61 10.22 -10.47
C LEU A 194 26.92 10.90 -10.04
N GLY A 195 28.09 10.43 -10.48
CA GLY A 195 29.38 10.99 -10.06
C GLY A 195 30.40 11.09 -11.18
N GLY A 196 30.49 12.25 -11.83
CA GLY A 196 31.47 12.47 -12.89
C GLY A 196 31.55 13.90 -13.41
N GLY A 197 31.66 14.88 -12.52
CA GLY A 197 32.02 16.25 -12.90
C GLY A 197 33.53 16.44 -12.86
N GLN A 198 34.21 16.34 -14.01
CA GLN A 198 35.53 16.99 -14.19
C GLN A 198 35.83 17.32 -15.66
N SER A 199 35.93 18.63 -15.87
CA SER A 199 36.56 19.44 -16.91
C SER A 199 37.44 18.77 -17.98
N GLY A 200 37.20 19.13 -19.25
CA GLY A 200 38.11 18.93 -20.37
C GLY A 200 37.71 19.80 -21.57
N ASP A 201 38.55 20.80 -21.86
CA ASP A 201 38.48 21.71 -23.01
C ASP A 201 38.82 20.96 -24.31
N SER A 202 37.92 21.00 -25.29
CA SER A 202 38.25 20.84 -26.70
C SER A 202 37.23 21.54 -27.59
N ARG A 203 37.68 22.62 -28.21
CA ARG A 203 37.04 23.31 -29.32
C ARG A 203 36.80 22.34 -30.49
N GLN A 204 35.54 22.10 -30.86
CA GLN A 204 35.15 21.80 -32.25
C GLN A 204 33.63 21.88 -32.44
N GLN A 205 33.24 22.85 -33.28
CA GLN A 205 32.07 22.91 -34.16
C GLN A 205 30.68 22.64 -33.58
N ALA A 206 29.91 23.74 -33.49
CA ALA A 206 28.47 23.73 -33.39
C ALA A 206 27.86 23.16 -34.67
N GLU A 207 27.15 22.05 -34.57
CA GLU A 207 26.12 21.65 -35.52
C GLU A 207 24.94 21.16 -34.66
N ALA A 208 23.85 21.93 -34.66
CA ALA A 208 22.64 21.60 -33.94
C ALA A 208 21.92 20.47 -34.68
N PRO A 209 21.38 19.47 -33.99
CA PRO A 209 20.32 18.66 -34.58
C PRO A 209 19.08 19.54 -34.71
N ASP A 210 18.71 19.88 -35.95
CA ASP A 210 17.41 20.41 -36.29
C ASP A 210 16.35 19.36 -35.92
N PHE A 211 15.84 19.45 -34.70
CA PHE A 211 14.60 18.79 -34.33
C PHE A 211 13.46 19.54 -35.00
N GLU A 212 13.15 19.12 -36.22
CA GLU A 212 11.97 19.53 -36.95
C GLU A 212 10.74 19.14 -36.13
N TYR A 213 10.07 20.13 -35.56
CA TYR A 213 8.78 19.94 -34.91
C TYR A 213 7.79 19.52 -35.99
N ASP A 214 7.51 18.22 -36.07
CA ASP A 214 6.53 17.65 -36.98
C ASP A 214 5.11 18.11 -36.54
N GLU A 215 4.69 19.28 -37.01
CA GLU A 215 3.35 19.84 -36.75
C GLU A 215 2.23 18.92 -37.28
N ASP A 216 2.54 18.07 -38.27
CA ASP A 216 1.63 17.08 -38.83
C ASP A 216 1.30 15.94 -37.84
N ALA A 217 2.20 15.61 -36.91
CA ALA A 217 1.95 14.64 -35.85
C ALA A 217 0.88 15.12 -34.86
N LEU A 218 0.84 16.42 -34.55
CA LEU A 218 -0.18 16.97 -33.66
C LEU A 218 -1.57 17.06 -34.33
N ASN A 219 -1.62 17.45 -35.60
CA ASN A 219 -2.91 17.54 -36.31
C ASN A 219 -3.56 16.16 -36.49
N ARG A 220 -2.76 15.11 -36.74
CA ARG A 220 -3.27 13.73 -36.81
C ARG A 220 -3.90 13.26 -35.50
N HIS A 221 -3.37 13.70 -34.35
CA HIS A 221 -3.97 13.37 -33.06
C HIS A 221 -5.32 14.06 -32.81
N ARG A 222 -5.56 15.23 -33.42
CA ARG A 222 -6.83 15.94 -33.29
C ARG A 222 -7.94 15.26 -34.09
N ASP A 223 -7.66 14.81 -35.31
CA ASP A 223 -8.67 14.20 -36.19
C ASP A 223 -9.14 12.83 -35.65
N VAL A 224 -8.23 12.05 -35.04
CA VAL A 224 -8.57 10.77 -34.40
C VAL A 224 -9.44 10.95 -33.16
N LEU A 225 -9.29 12.07 -32.44
CA LEU A 225 -10.15 12.43 -31.30
C LEU A 225 -11.55 12.84 -31.76
N GLU A 226 -11.68 13.56 -32.89
CA GLU A 226 -12.99 13.88 -33.46
C GLU A 226 -13.70 12.64 -34.03
N GLU A 227 -12.98 11.69 -34.64
CA GLU A 227 -13.58 10.46 -35.16
C GLU A 227 -14.05 9.51 -34.04
N THR A 228 -13.34 9.47 -32.92
CA THR A 228 -13.74 8.67 -31.75
C THR A 228 -14.87 9.31 -30.94
N LEU A 229 -14.99 10.64 -30.96
CA LEU A 229 -16.06 11.37 -30.28
C LEU A 229 -17.30 11.61 -31.19
N GLY A 230 -17.15 11.49 -32.51
CA GLY A 230 -18.18 11.82 -33.49
C GLY A 230 -19.14 10.69 -33.91
N ARG A 231 -18.90 9.43 -33.52
CA ARG A 231 -19.73 8.28 -33.95
C ARG A 231 -20.93 7.96 -33.04
N GLY A 232 -21.49 8.96 -32.38
CA GLY A 232 -22.54 8.76 -31.39
C GLY A 232 -23.53 9.91 -31.23
N SER A 233 -23.96 10.55 -32.33
CA SER A 233 -25.12 11.44 -32.26
C SER A 233 -25.94 11.36 -33.54
N SER A 234 -26.65 10.23 -33.70
CA SER A 234 -27.86 10.20 -34.50
C SER A 234 -29.00 10.70 -33.63
N SER A 235 -29.34 11.98 -33.82
CA SER A 235 -30.69 12.53 -33.82
C SER A 235 -31.74 11.81 -32.96
N GLY A 236 -31.96 12.32 -31.75
CA GLY A 236 -33.16 12.05 -30.97
C GLY A 236 -33.14 12.92 -29.72
N ASN A 237 -33.94 13.98 -29.71
CA ASN A 237 -34.07 14.87 -28.56
C ASN A 237 -34.45 14.01 -27.33
N ALA A 238 -33.57 13.92 -26.33
CA ALA A 238 -33.85 13.16 -25.11
C ALA A 238 -35.13 13.65 -24.40
N ALA A 239 -35.52 14.90 -24.62
CA ALA A 239 -36.79 15.45 -24.15
C ALA A 239 -38.01 14.78 -24.81
N ASP A 240 -37.92 14.41 -26.09
CA ASP A 240 -38.99 13.75 -26.87
C ASP A 240 -39.17 12.29 -26.42
N ASP A 241 -38.08 11.60 -26.11
CA ASP A 241 -38.10 10.23 -25.57
C ASP A 241 -38.69 10.17 -24.15
N LEU A 242 -38.44 11.19 -23.33
CA LEU A 242 -39.03 11.28 -22.00
C LEU A 242 -40.54 11.57 -22.05
N LEU A 243 -40.99 12.45 -22.95
CA LEU A 243 -42.42 12.72 -23.17
C LEU A 243 -43.17 11.48 -23.70
N SER A 244 -42.58 10.77 -24.67
CA SER A 244 -43.13 9.53 -25.23
C SER A 244 -43.17 8.37 -24.23
N SER A 245 -42.28 8.36 -23.24
CA SER A 245 -42.27 7.37 -22.15
C SER A 245 -43.39 7.62 -21.14
N VAL A 246 -43.68 8.89 -20.83
CA VAL A 246 -44.72 9.28 -19.88
C VAL A 246 -46.12 9.07 -20.45
N GLU A 247 -46.37 9.40 -21.72
CA GLU A 247 -47.69 9.16 -22.35
C GLU A 247 -48.04 7.67 -22.46
N ARG A 248 -47.05 6.81 -22.74
CA ARG A 248 -47.26 5.35 -22.76
C ARG A 248 -47.62 4.76 -21.40
N HIS A 249 -47.29 5.45 -20.31
CA HIS A 249 -47.61 5.00 -18.96
C HIS A 249 -48.97 5.50 -18.45
N LEU A 250 -49.45 6.62 -18.99
CA LEU A 250 -50.71 7.24 -18.57
C LEU A 250 -51.92 6.88 -19.45
N GLY A 251 -51.71 6.43 -20.69
CA GLY A 251 -52.79 6.10 -21.64
C GLY A 251 -53.42 4.70 -21.50
N ARG A 252 -53.18 3.96 -20.42
CA ARG A 252 -53.74 2.60 -20.23
C ARG A 252 -54.73 2.54 -19.07
N ARG A 253 -55.89 3.18 -19.25
CA ARG A 253 -57.17 2.81 -18.61
C ARG A 253 -58.31 3.09 -19.57
#